data_AF-A0A0F9AMW2-F1
#
_entry.id   AF-A0A0F9AMW2-F1
#
_cell.length_a   1.000
_cell.length_b   1.000
_cell.length_c   1.000
_cell.angle_alpha   90.00
_cell.angle_beta   90.00
_cell.angle_gamma   90.00
#
_symmetry.space_group_name_H-M   'P 1'
#
loop_
_entity.id
_entity.type
_entity.pdbx_description
1 polymer ?
#
loop_
_entity_poly.entity_id
_entity_poly.type
_entity_poly.pdbx_seq_one_letter_code
_entity_poly.pdbx_strand_id
1 'polypeptide(L)'
;MNNKRLFGVTLLIFSAALLTFKLSSYVQQSQHNDLIMADIENRIALDLPRLDLSNRFLKHSGNHDAIAGYLQRLNMQLIQQPIQVNTINDVSLALTNNGRESRIGYLETSDQKVAITFLIETRWWHISDIYIVMILLLLSFLFSKWAELINRTSLQYLALKEQTEQLPLVNVQVKLVIDLQDKVLA
;
A
#
# COMPACT_ATOMS: atom_id res chain seq x y z
N MET A 1 10.64 -6.41 -31.80
CA MET A 1 9.34 -6.24 -31.12
C MET A 1 8.87 -4.80 -31.28
N ASN A 2 7.60 -4.52 -31.58
CA ASN A 2 7.12 -3.15 -31.83
C ASN A 2 7.13 -2.35 -30.52
N ASN A 3 7.71 -1.14 -30.48
CA ASN A 3 7.91 -0.34 -29.25
C ASN A 3 6.62 -0.13 -28.44
N LYS A 4 5.47 -0.06 -29.12
CA LYS A 4 4.14 0.06 -28.51
C LYS A 4 3.79 -1.15 -27.64
N ARG A 5 4.23 -2.36 -28.02
CA ARG A 5 4.00 -3.60 -27.25
C ARG A 5 4.86 -3.65 -25.99
N LEU A 6 6.12 -3.22 -26.08
CA LEU A 6 7.02 -3.14 -24.92
C LEU A 6 6.45 -2.20 -23.86
N PHE A 7 6.02 -1.00 -24.27
CA PHE A 7 5.38 -0.03 -23.36
C PHE A 7 4.09 -0.57 -22.73
N GLY A 8 3.26 -1.28 -23.51
CA GLY A 8 2.04 -1.90 -22.98
C GLY A 8 2.32 -2.96 -21.92
N VAL A 9 3.34 -3.80 -22.13
CA VAL A 9 3.74 -4.84 -21.16
C VAL A 9 4.31 -4.23 -19.88
N THR A 10 5.19 -3.22 -19.99
CA THR A 10 5.74 -2.54 -18.81
C THR A 10 4.64 -1.84 -18.02
N LEU A 11 3.71 -1.16 -18.69
CA LEU A 11 2.58 -0.51 -18.04
C LEU A 11 1.69 -1.51 -17.29
N LEU A 12 1.45 -2.70 -17.86
CA LEU A 12 0.70 -3.77 -17.20
C LEU A 12 1.39 -4.25 -15.92
N ILE A 13 2.70 -4.50 -15.97
CA ILE A 13 3.48 -4.96 -14.81
C ILE A 13 3.45 -3.91 -13.70
N PHE A 14 3.70 -2.65 -14.05
CA PHE A 14 3.69 -1.55 -13.10
C PHE A 14 2.30 -1.28 -12.52
N SER A 15 1.24 -1.44 -13.31
CA SER A 15 -0.14 -1.33 -12.84
C SER A 15 -0.50 -2.45 -11.85
N ALA A 16 -0.10 -3.70 -12.14
CA ALA A 16 -0.31 -4.83 -11.23
C ALA A 16 0.46 -4.65 -9.90
N ALA A 17 1.69 -4.14 -9.97
CA ALA A 17 2.47 -3.81 -8.78
C ALA A 17 1.79 -2.73 -7.92
N LEU A 18 1.26 -1.67 -8.55
CA LEU A 18 0.55 -0.60 -7.83
C LEU A 18 -0.74 -1.12 -7.18
N LEU A 19 -1.48 -2.00 -7.86
CA LEU A 19 -2.68 -2.61 -7.31
C LEU A 19 -2.35 -3.46 -6.08
N THR A 20 -1.29 -4.26 -6.15
CA THR A 20 -0.81 -5.08 -5.02
C THR A 20 -0.39 -4.20 -3.84
N PHE A 21 0.35 -3.12 -4.11
CA PHE A 21 0.76 -2.16 -3.09
C PHE A 21 -0.44 -1.48 -2.42
N LYS A 22 -1.41 -0.98 -3.19
CA LYS A 22 -2.61 -0.34 -2.65
C LYS A 22 -3.45 -1.30 -1.82
N LEU A 23 -3.58 -2.55 -2.25
CA LEU A 23 -4.28 -3.58 -1.49
C LEU A 23 -3.58 -3.86 -0.16
N SER A 24 -2.25 -3.99 -0.18
CA SER A 24 -1.44 -4.19 1.02
C SER A 24 -1.60 -3.03 2.00
N SER A 25 -1.48 -1.78 1.53
CA SER A 25 -1.62 -0.59 2.37
C SER A 25 -3.03 -0.48 2.95
N TYR A 26 -4.07 -0.85 2.19
CA TYR A 26 -5.44 -0.89 2.69
C TYR A 26 -5.62 -1.89 3.83
N VAL A 27 -5.10 -3.12 3.65
CA VAL A 27 -5.15 -4.15 4.70
C VAL A 27 -4.40 -3.69 5.96
N GLN A 28 -3.21 -3.10 5.79
CA GLN A 28 -2.43 -2.58 6.90
C GLN A 28 -3.17 -1.44 7.64
N GLN A 29 -3.81 -0.54 6.91
CA GLN A 29 -4.63 0.52 7.50
C GLN A 29 -5.82 -0.05 8.27
N SER A 30 -6.50 -1.08 7.74
CA SER A 30 -7.59 -1.75 8.43
C SER A 30 -7.12 -2.36 9.75
N GLN A 31 -5.99 -3.07 9.74
CA GLN A 31 -5.42 -3.66 10.95
C GLN A 31 -5.03 -2.60 11.99
N HIS A 32 -4.47 -1.48 11.54
CA HIS A 32 -4.14 -0.38 12.43
C HIS A 32 -5.40 0.23 13.07
N ASN A 33 -6.47 0.40 12.28
CA ASN A 33 -7.75 0.87 12.79
C ASN A 33 -8.35 -0.13 13.80
N ASP A 34 -8.26 -1.43 13.56
CA ASP A 34 -8.70 -2.47 14.50
C ASP A 34 -7.97 -2.38 15.84
N LEU A 35 -6.65 -2.13 15.83
CA LEU A 35 -5.85 -1.96 17.04
C LEU A 35 -6.25 -0.70 17.82
N ILE A 36 -6.48 0.42 17.12
CA ILE A 36 -6.95 1.66 17.76
C ILE A 36 -8.35 1.45 18.35
N MET A 37 -9.26 0.78 17.63
CA MET A 37 -10.57 0.44 18.15
C MET A 37 -10.47 -0.39 19.42
N ALA A 38 -9.65 -1.45 19.42
CA ALA A 38 -9.46 -2.29 20.59
C ALA A 38 -8.90 -1.51 21.80
N ASP A 39 -7.99 -0.56 21.57
CA ASP A 39 -7.48 0.32 22.63
C ASP A 39 -8.57 1.23 23.19
N ILE A 40 -9.39 1.83 22.32
CA ILE A 40 -10.53 2.66 22.73
C ILE A 40 -11.57 1.80 23.47
N GLU A 41 -11.89 0.61 22.98
CA GLU A 41 -12.80 -0.34 23.62
C GLU A 41 -12.31 -0.72 25.02
N ASN A 42 -11.02 -1.06 25.15
CA ASN A 42 -10.41 -1.40 26.44
C ASN A 42 -10.48 -0.22 27.42
N ARG A 43 -10.22 0.98 26.92
CA ARG A 43 -10.34 2.20 27.72
C ARG A 43 -11.77 2.47 28.18
N ILE A 44 -12.75 2.33 27.29
CA ILE A 44 -14.17 2.47 27.63
C ILE A 44 -14.55 1.38 28.63
N ALA A 45 -14.08 0.14 28.47
CA ALA A 45 -14.33 -0.95 29.40
C ALA A 45 -13.81 -0.65 30.82
N LEU A 46 -12.65 -0.02 30.93
CA LEU A 46 -12.08 0.39 32.22
C LEU A 46 -12.89 1.51 32.88
N ASP A 47 -13.41 2.45 32.09
CA ASP A 47 -14.24 3.55 32.57
C ASP A 47 -15.73 3.15 32.74
N LEU A 48 -16.15 2.02 32.17
CA LEU A 48 -17.54 1.56 32.12
C LEU A 48 -18.21 1.48 33.49
N PRO A 49 -17.59 0.95 34.56
CA PRO A 49 -18.21 0.89 35.88
C PRO A 49 -18.47 2.27 36.50
N ARG A 50 -17.82 3.33 35.99
CA ARG A 50 -18.02 4.72 36.43
C ARG A 50 -19.09 5.43 35.62
N LEU A 51 -19.52 4.85 34.50
CA LEU A 51 -20.57 5.39 33.65
C LEU A 51 -21.91 4.89 34.16
N ASP A 52 -22.80 5.83 34.43
CA ASP A 52 -24.14 5.54 34.91
C ASP A 52 -25.06 5.17 33.73
N LEU A 53 -24.92 3.94 33.23
CA LEU A 53 -25.61 3.45 32.04
C LEU A 53 -27.05 3.06 32.35
N SER A 54 -27.95 3.24 31.38
CA SER A 54 -29.31 2.73 31.48
C SER A 54 -29.27 1.19 31.53
N ASN A 55 -30.00 0.59 32.47
CA ASN A 55 -30.08 -0.86 32.64
C ASN A 55 -31.55 -1.28 32.80
N ARG A 56 -32.07 -2.04 31.83
CA ARG A 56 -33.47 -2.51 31.82
C ARG A 56 -33.77 -3.50 32.93
N PHE A 57 -32.81 -4.38 33.27
CA PHE A 57 -32.96 -5.36 34.34
C PHE A 57 -33.09 -4.69 35.70
N LEU A 58 -32.29 -3.64 35.93
CA LEU A 58 -32.31 -2.86 37.17
C LEU A 58 -33.37 -1.74 37.17
N LYS A 59 -34.14 -1.58 36.08
CA LYS A 59 -35.06 -0.44 35.87
C LYS A 59 -34.39 0.93 36.07
N HIS A 60 -33.11 1.00 35.76
CA HIS A 60 -32.31 2.20 35.92
C HIS A 60 -32.24 2.95 34.60
N SER A 61 -32.58 4.23 34.59
CA SER A 61 -32.59 5.05 33.37
C SER A 61 -31.20 5.56 32.99
N GLY A 62 -30.20 5.46 33.87
CA GLY A 62 -28.88 6.02 33.64
C GLY A 62 -28.84 7.56 33.63
N ASN A 63 -27.63 8.11 33.54
CA ASN A 63 -27.37 9.54 33.44
C ASN A 63 -26.82 9.89 32.05
N HIS A 64 -27.71 10.29 31.16
CA HIS A 64 -27.39 10.57 29.76
C HIS A 64 -26.42 11.76 29.62
N ASP A 65 -26.56 12.80 30.46
CA ASP A 65 -25.70 13.99 30.42
C ASP A 65 -24.26 13.65 30.80
N ALA A 66 -24.07 12.78 31.81
CA ALA A 66 -22.75 12.31 32.21
C ALA A 66 -22.07 11.50 31.09
N ILE A 67 -22.83 10.64 30.40
CA ILE A 67 -22.33 9.83 29.27
C ILE A 67 -21.99 10.73 28.08
N ALA A 68 -22.85 11.70 27.74
CA ALA A 68 -22.57 12.66 26.67
C ALA A 68 -21.31 13.48 26.96
N GLY A 69 -21.16 13.97 28.20
CA GLY A 69 -19.95 14.67 28.63
C GLY A 69 -18.69 13.79 28.60
N TYR A 70 -18.82 12.50 28.94
CA TYR A 70 -17.74 11.53 28.79
C TYR A 70 -17.34 11.35 27.32
N LEU A 71 -18.30 11.10 26.44
CA LEU A 71 -18.07 10.94 25.01
C LEU A 71 -17.38 12.16 24.39
N GLN A 72 -17.78 13.37 24.79
CA GLN A 72 -17.11 14.60 24.34
C GLN A 72 -15.64 14.64 24.78
N ARG A 73 -15.36 14.34 26.06
CA ARG A 73 -13.97 14.30 26.57
C ARG A 73 -13.13 13.23 25.88
N LEU A 74 -13.70 12.05 25.67
CA LEU A 74 -13.04 10.97 24.95
C LEU A 74 -12.71 11.38 23.52
N ASN A 75 -13.68 11.93 22.77
CA ASN A 75 -13.46 12.37 21.40
C ASN A 75 -12.49 13.56 21.29
N MET A 76 -12.43 14.45 22.27
CA MET A 76 -11.41 15.51 22.32
C MET A 76 -9.99 14.94 22.40
N GLN A 77 -9.81 13.84 23.12
CA GLN A 77 -8.51 13.15 23.20
C GLN A 77 -8.21 12.33 21.94
N LEU A 78 -9.25 11.88 21.25
CA LEU A 78 -9.15 11.15 19.98
C LEU A 78 -9.11 12.06 18.75
N ILE A 79 -8.97 13.38 18.90
CA ILE A 79 -9.10 14.33 17.77
C ILE A 79 -8.06 14.10 16.66
N GLN A 80 -6.91 13.53 17.01
CA GLN A 80 -5.84 13.18 16.06
C GLN A 80 -5.97 11.76 15.51
N GLN A 81 -6.88 10.95 16.06
CA GLN A 81 -7.11 9.59 15.61
C GLN A 81 -8.14 9.58 14.47
N PRO A 82 -8.03 8.64 13.52
CA PRO A 82 -9.02 8.48 12.45
C PRO A 82 -10.36 7.93 12.95
N ILE A 83 -10.48 7.61 14.24
CA ILE A 83 -11.63 6.93 14.84
C ILE A 83 -12.22 7.81 15.93
N GLN A 84 -13.53 8.03 15.86
CA GLN A 84 -14.30 8.75 16.85
C GLN A 84 -15.44 7.87 17.37
N VAL A 85 -15.86 8.09 18.62
CA VAL A 85 -16.96 7.36 19.25
C VAL A 85 -18.24 8.16 19.11
N ASN A 86 -19.23 7.64 18.39
CA ASN A 86 -20.49 8.34 18.16
C ASN A 86 -21.52 8.03 19.22
N THR A 87 -21.65 6.75 19.61
CA THR A 87 -22.67 6.32 20.56
C THR A 87 -22.10 5.33 21.57
N ILE A 88 -22.58 5.42 22.80
CA ILE A 88 -22.49 4.35 23.81
C ILE A 88 -23.92 4.04 24.24
N ASN A 89 -24.34 2.80 24.00
CA ASN A 89 -25.69 2.30 24.22
C ASN A 89 -26.74 3.17 23.51
N ASP A 90 -27.59 3.84 24.30
CA ASP A 90 -28.68 4.71 23.90
C ASP A 90 -28.28 6.20 23.79
N VAL A 91 -27.07 6.57 24.22
CA VAL A 91 -26.59 7.96 24.19
C VAL A 91 -25.71 8.19 22.97
N SER A 92 -26.11 9.13 22.12
CA SER A 92 -25.40 9.51 20.89
C SER A 92 -25.01 10.98 20.88
N LEU A 93 -23.81 11.28 20.37
CA LEU A 93 -23.36 12.66 20.13
C LEU A 93 -23.84 13.25 18.78
N ALA A 94 -24.64 12.49 18.02
CA ALA A 94 -25.16 12.89 16.70
C ALA A 94 -24.05 13.42 15.76
N LEU A 95 -22.87 12.79 15.77
CA LEU A 95 -21.80 13.18 14.85
C LEU A 95 -22.22 12.89 13.41
N THR A 96 -22.05 13.86 12.53
CA THR A 96 -22.38 13.70 11.12
C THR A 96 -21.52 12.64 10.46
N ASN A 97 -22.17 11.66 9.82
CA ASN A 97 -21.50 10.65 9.02
C ASN A 97 -21.10 11.24 7.64
N ASN A 98 -20.08 12.09 7.63
CA ASN A 98 -19.52 12.71 6.42
C ASN A 98 -18.69 11.72 5.58
N GLY A 99 -19.28 10.58 5.19
CA GLY A 99 -18.58 9.53 4.44
C GLY A 99 -17.64 8.67 5.29
N ARG A 100 -17.90 8.58 6.60
CA ARG A 100 -17.16 7.72 7.53
C ARG A 100 -17.82 6.35 7.60
N GLU A 101 -17.02 5.32 7.76
CA GLU A 101 -17.55 3.99 7.99
C GLU A 101 -18.04 3.90 9.45
N SER A 102 -19.23 3.36 9.64
CA SER A 102 -19.79 3.12 10.97
C SER A 102 -19.56 1.68 11.36
N ARG A 103 -18.86 1.43 12.47
CA ARG A 103 -18.64 0.09 13.00
C ARG A 103 -19.10 -0.02 14.44
N ILE A 104 -19.78 -1.12 14.77
CA ILE A 104 -20.33 -1.34 16.10
C ILE A 104 -19.45 -2.36 16.83
N GLY A 105 -18.95 -1.97 17.99
CA GLY A 105 -18.32 -2.83 18.99
C GLY A 105 -19.30 -3.15 20.11
N TYR A 106 -19.04 -4.23 20.84
CA TYR A 106 -19.84 -4.60 22.00
C TYR A 106 -18.93 -4.93 23.18
N LEU A 107 -19.24 -4.33 24.33
CA LEU A 107 -18.65 -4.70 25.60
C LEU A 107 -19.66 -5.53 26.40
N GLU A 108 -19.23 -6.66 26.93
CA GLU A 108 -20.03 -7.47 27.85
C GLU A 108 -19.64 -7.13 29.28
N THR A 109 -20.60 -6.66 30.07
CA THR A 109 -20.50 -6.53 31.52
C THR A 109 -21.31 -7.66 32.18
N SER A 110 -21.13 -7.87 33.48
CA SER A 110 -21.82 -8.92 34.25
C SER A 110 -23.34 -8.83 34.19
N ASP A 111 -23.89 -7.64 33.91
CA ASP A 111 -25.30 -7.29 34.04
C ASP A 111 -25.97 -6.90 32.72
N GLN A 112 -25.21 -6.52 31.68
CA GLN A 112 -25.73 -6.06 30.39
C GLN A 112 -24.69 -6.08 29.26
N LYS A 113 -25.15 -5.91 28.02
CA LYS A 113 -24.30 -5.74 26.85
C LYS A 113 -24.36 -4.30 26.37
N VAL A 114 -23.21 -3.64 26.33
CA VAL A 114 -23.09 -2.23 25.95
C VAL A 114 -22.61 -2.12 24.51
N ALA A 115 -23.43 -1.53 23.64
CA ALA A 115 -23.06 -1.29 22.25
C ALA A 115 -22.28 0.03 22.12
N ILE A 116 -21.20 0.03 21.35
CA ILE A 116 -20.39 1.22 21.07
C ILE A 116 -20.34 1.41 19.56
N THR A 117 -20.75 2.57 19.07
CA THR A 117 -20.64 2.88 17.63
C THR A 117 -19.46 3.78 17.37
N PHE A 118 -18.54 3.30 16.55
CA PHE A 118 -17.37 4.01 16.07
C PHE A 118 -17.63 4.59 14.67
N LEU A 119 -17.12 5.79 14.43
CA LEU A 119 -17.03 6.41 13.12
C LEU A 119 -15.56 6.45 12.70
N ILE A 120 -15.26 5.77 11.60
CA ILE A 120 -13.91 5.57 11.08
C ILE A 120 -13.75 6.41 9.81
N GLU A 121 -12.76 7.29 9.80
CA GLU A 121 -12.38 8.03 8.61
C GLU A 121 -11.49 7.16 7.71
N THR A 122 -12.13 6.44 6.77
CA THR A 122 -11.43 5.65 5.76
C THR A 122 -11.30 6.46 4.47
N ARG A 123 -10.07 6.79 4.06
CA ARG A 123 -9.82 7.45 2.77
C ARG A 123 -9.08 6.50 1.83
N TRP A 124 -9.74 6.11 0.74
CA TRP A 124 -9.14 5.20 -0.25
C TRP A 124 -8.00 5.86 -1.06
N TRP A 125 -8.11 7.17 -1.29
CA TRP A 125 -7.15 7.98 -2.04
C TRP A 125 -6.60 9.11 -1.19
N HIS A 126 -5.31 9.04 -0.88
CA HIS A 126 -4.57 10.16 -0.33
C HIS A 126 -3.95 10.97 -1.47
N ILE A 127 -3.73 12.27 -1.23
CA ILE A 127 -3.04 13.14 -2.20
C ILE A 127 -1.62 12.61 -2.48
N SER A 128 -0.99 11.95 -1.49
CA SER A 128 0.28 11.22 -1.64
C SER A 128 0.23 10.14 -2.73
N ASP A 129 -0.89 9.46 -2.91
CA ASP A 129 -1.03 8.40 -3.91
C ASP A 129 -0.90 8.93 -5.34
N ILE A 130 -1.30 10.19 -5.58
CA ILE A 130 -1.16 10.84 -6.90
C ILE A 130 0.31 10.97 -7.28
N TYR A 131 1.18 11.34 -6.32
CA TYR A 131 2.62 11.41 -6.57
C TYR A 131 3.22 10.04 -6.87
N ILE A 132 2.77 8.99 -6.19
CA ILE A 132 3.21 7.61 -6.43
C ILE A 132 2.84 7.18 -7.86
N VAL A 133 1.60 7.43 -8.29
CA VAL A 133 1.15 7.12 -9.66
C VAL A 133 1.98 7.89 -10.70
N MET A 134 2.25 9.18 -10.45
CA MET A 134 3.07 10.01 -11.35
C MET A 134 4.51 9.49 -11.49
N ILE A 135 5.16 9.15 -10.37
CA ILE A 135 6.52 8.58 -10.37
C ILE A 135 6.54 7.26 -11.14
N LEU A 136 5.53 6.41 -10.93
CA LEU A 136 5.45 5.10 -11.57
C LEU A 136 5.18 5.20 -13.07
N LEU A 137 4.37 6.17 -13.51
CA LEU A 137 4.21 6.50 -14.94
C LEU A 137 5.54 6.93 -15.57
N LEU A 138 6.28 7.80 -14.89
CA LEU A 138 7.59 8.27 -15.33
C LEU A 138 8.58 7.10 -15.41
N LEU A 139 8.61 6.22 -14.41
CA LEU A 139 9.46 5.04 -14.39
C LEU A 139 9.13 4.06 -15.52
N SER A 140 7.84 3.82 -15.79
CA SER A 140 7.39 2.99 -16.92
C SER A 140 7.85 3.55 -18.26
N PHE A 141 7.79 4.86 -18.44
CA PHE A 141 8.28 5.53 -19.64
C PHE A 141 9.80 5.39 -19.81
N LEU A 142 10.57 5.65 -18.75
CA LEU A 142 12.03 5.48 -18.74
C LEU A 142 12.43 4.03 -19.03
N PHE A 143 11.77 3.06 -18.39
CA PHE A 143 12.05 1.64 -18.58
C PHE A 143 11.76 1.19 -20.01
N SER A 144 10.71 1.73 -20.62
CA SER A 144 10.39 1.46 -22.03
C SER A 144 11.46 2.00 -22.97
N LYS A 145 11.99 3.21 -22.71
CA LYS A 145 13.09 3.78 -23.49
C LYS A 145 14.39 3.00 -23.33
N TRP A 146 14.67 2.54 -22.12
CA TRP A 146 15.84 1.71 -21.83
C TRP A 146 15.74 0.34 -22.53
N ALA A 147 14.58 -0.32 -22.46
CA ALA A 147 14.33 -1.58 -23.18
C ALA A 147 14.43 -1.41 -24.70
N GLU A 148 13.96 -0.28 -25.23
CA GLU A 148 14.11 0.05 -26.65
C GLU A 148 15.59 0.22 -27.05
N LEU A 149 16.39 0.90 -26.22
CA LEU A 149 17.83 1.09 -26.46
C LEU A 149 18.58 -0.24 -26.49
N ILE A 150 18.28 -1.15 -25.57
CA ILE A 150 18.87 -2.51 -25.55
C ILE A 150 18.48 -3.30 -26.79
N ASN A 151 17.20 -3.25 -27.18
CA ASN A 151 16.75 -3.96 -28.37
C ASN A 151 17.43 -3.42 -29.65
N ARG A 152 17.66 -2.11 -29.74
CA ARG A 152 18.39 -1.50 -30.88
C ARG A 152 19.87 -1.90 -30.91
N THR A 153 20.55 -1.83 -29.76
CA THR A 153 21.99 -2.17 -29.66
C THR A 153 22.26 -3.66 -29.88
N SER A 154 21.39 -4.54 -29.35
CA SER A 154 21.48 -5.98 -29.59
C SER A 154 21.24 -6.36 -31.06
N LEU A 155 20.26 -5.72 -31.74
CA LEU A 155 20.06 -5.89 -33.18
C LEU A 155 21.27 -5.44 -34.00
N GLN A 156 21.89 -4.31 -33.64
CA GLN A 156 23.12 -3.84 -34.29
C GLN A 156 24.28 -4.81 -34.07
N TYR A 157 24.43 -5.35 -32.85
CA TYR A 157 25.44 -6.36 -32.55
C TYR A 157 25.23 -7.65 -33.36
N LEU A 158 23.98 -8.12 -33.47
CA LEU A 158 23.65 -9.31 -34.27
C LEU A 158 23.88 -9.08 -35.77
N ALA A 159 23.51 -7.92 -36.31
CA ALA A 159 23.77 -7.56 -37.70
C ALA A 159 25.27 -7.44 -38.00
N LEU A 160 26.06 -6.91 -37.06
CA LEU A 160 27.51 -6.86 -37.17
C LEU A 160 28.11 -8.28 -37.13
N LYS A 161 27.61 -9.15 -36.25
CA LYS A 161 28.04 -10.55 -36.18
C LYS A 161 27.74 -11.32 -37.48
N GLU A 162 26.54 -11.17 -38.05
CA GLU A 162 26.20 -11.76 -39.35
C GLU A 162 27.11 -11.25 -40.48
N GLN A 163 27.44 -9.95 -40.50
CA GLN A 163 28.40 -9.42 -41.49
C GLN A 163 29.81 -9.98 -41.30
N THR A 164 30.22 -10.25 -40.06
CA THR A 164 31.54 -10.81 -39.76
C THR A 164 31.63 -12.29 -40.13
N GLU A 165 30.53 -13.05 -40.02
CA GLU A 165 30.43 -14.44 -40.45
C GLU A 165 30.25 -14.59 -41.98
N GLN A 166 29.77 -13.55 -42.68
CA GLN A 166 29.62 -13.52 -44.15
C GLN A 166 30.84 -12.96 -44.90
N LEU A 167 31.84 -12.42 -44.21
CA LEU A 167 33.15 -12.18 -44.83
C LEU A 167 33.66 -13.53 -45.35
N PRO A 168 34.11 -13.63 -46.62
CA PRO A 168 34.58 -14.89 -47.14
C PRO A 168 35.68 -15.40 -46.21
N LEU A 169 35.58 -16.66 -45.81
CA LEU A 169 36.64 -17.43 -45.16
C LEU A 169 37.87 -17.39 -46.08
N VAL A 170 38.61 -16.28 -46.06
CA VAL A 170 39.97 -16.23 -46.55
C VAL A 170 40.71 -17.11 -45.57
N ASN A 171 40.85 -18.36 -45.98
CA ASN A 171 41.74 -19.34 -45.39
C ASN A 171 43.16 -18.76 -45.45
N VAL A 172 43.47 -17.88 -44.50
CA VAL A 172 44.84 -17.47 -44.23
C VAL A 172 45.45 -18.65 -43.49
N GLN A 173 45.86 -19.65 -44.27
CA GLN A 173 46.77 -20.67 -43.81
C GLN A 173 48.06 -19.94 -43.41
N VAL A 174 48.21 -19.67 -42.12
CA VAL A 174 49.39 -19.00 -41.58
C VAL A 174 50.57 -19.94 -41.76
N LYS A 175 51.28 -19.80 -42.89
CA LYS A 175 52.50 -20.54 -43.18
C LYS A 175 53.62 -19.90 -42.37
N LEU A 176 53.96 -20.49 -41.23
CA LEU A 176 55.16 -20.14 -40.47
C LEU A 176 56.38 -20.56 -41.31
N VAL A 177 56.99 -19.60 -42.01
CA VAL A 177 58.30 -19.78 -42.63
C VAL A 177 59.33 -19.41 -41.58
N ILE A 178 59.98 -20.41 -41.00
CA ILE A 178 61.14 -20.21 -40.12
C ILE A 178 62.35 -20.05 -41.04
N ASP A 179 62.87 -18.84 -41.11
CA ASP A 179 64.16 -18.57 -41.75
C ASP A 179 65.28 -19.01 -40.80
N LEU A 180 66.09 -19.97 -41.26
CA LEU A 180 67.23 -20.54 -40.51
C LEU A 180 68.58 -19.96 -40.96
N GLN A 181 68.60 -18.86 -41.72
CA GLN A 181 69.84 -18.34 -42.30
C GLN A 181 70.83 -17.69 -41.32
N ASP A 182 70.47 -17.44 -40.05
CA ASP A 182 71.37 -16.78 -39.08
C ASP A 182 71.77 -17.66 -37.88
N LYS A 183 71.82 -18.99 -38.03
CA LYS A 183 72.44 -19.85 -37.01
C LYS A 183 73.71 -20.51 -37.51
N VAL A 184 74.80 -19.76 -37.41
CA VAL A 184 76.17 -20.29 -37.40
C VAL A 184 76.37 -21.09 -36.12
N LEU A 185 76.78 -22.35 -36.26
CA LEU A 185 77.27 -23.17 -35.15
C LEU A 185 78.63 -22.60 -34.72
N ALA A 186 78.67 -21.98 -33.55
CA ALA A 186 79.89 -21.69 -32.80
C ALA A 186 79.88 -22.52 -31.52
#